data_AF-A0A523SZ53-F1
#
_entry.id   AF-A0A523SZ53-F1
#
_cell.length_a   1.000
_cell.length_b   1.000
_cell.length_c   1.000
_cell.angle_alpha   90.00
_cell.angle_beta   90.00
_cell.angle_gamma   90.00
#
_symmetry.space_group_name_H-M   'P 1'
#
loop_
_entity.id
_entity.type
_entity.pdbx_description
1 polymer ?
#
loop_
_entity_poly.entity_id
_entity_poly.type
_entity_poly.pdbx_seq_one_letter_code
_entity_poly.pdbx_strand_id
1 'polypeptide(L)'
;MPGIALRLSQDRNAKVFTGLAIPYNPNHPGPYDRWTLKGLYDLGGGEVLVGEEFWNYVGGANIYEDLLDVFQETGQELKPELDKKFAEFK
;
A
#
# COMPACT_ATOMS: atom_id res chain seq x y z
N MET A 1 -9.15 9.66 16.65
CA MET A 1 -9.81 8.47 16.08
C MET A 1 -10.30 7.56 17.21
N PRO A 2 -11.57 7.09 17.20
CA PRO A 2 -12.16 6.29 18.28
C PRO A 2 -11.42 4.98 18.60
N GLY A 3 -10.84 4.33 17.59
CA GLY A 3 -10.10 3.07 17.75
C GLY A 3 -8.83 3.21 18.60
N ILE A 4 -8.16 4.36 18.55
CA ILE A 4 -6.96 4.62 19.37
C ILE A 4 -7.36 4.74 20.84
N ALA A 5 -8.44 5.47 21.13
CA ALA A 5 -8.95 5.63 22.48
C ALA A 5 -9.37 4.29 23.09
N LEU A 6 -10.03 3.42 22.31
CA LEU A 6 -10.37 2.07 22.75
C LEU A 6 -9.12 1.22 23.03
N ARG A 7 -8.11 1.25 22.14
CA ARG A 7 -6.88 0.49 22.32
C ARG A 7 -6.08 0.95 23.55
N LEU A 8 -5.94 2.25 23.74
CA LEU A 8 -5.25 2.83 24.90
C LEU A 8 -6.02 2.67 26.21
N SER A 9 -7.36 2.55 26.14
CA SER A 9 -8.19 2.20 27.30
C SER A 9 -7.97 0.76 27.75
N GLN A 10 -7.64 -0.15 26.84
CA GLN A 10 -7.34 -1.54 27.16
C GLN A 10 -5.89 -1.72 27.63
N ASP A 11 -4.95 -1.01 26.99
CA ASP A 11 -3.54 -1.01 27.36
C ASP A 11 -2.95 0.40 27.17
N ARG A 12 -2.68 1.06 28.30
CA ARG A 12 -2.12 2.42 28.32
C ARG A 12 -0.68 2.50 27.78
N ASN A 13 0.03 1.38 27.71
CA ASN A 13 1.39 1.31 27.20
C ASN A 13 1.45 0.80 25.75
N ALA A 14 0.30 0.58 25.10
CA ALA A 14 0.26 0.12 23.72
C ALA A 14 0.94 1.14 22.80
N LYS A 15 1.94 0.67 22.05
CA LYS A 15 2.53 1.44 20.95
C LYS A 15 1.59 1.40 19.77
N VAL A 16 0.94 2.53 19.48
CA VAL A 16 0.03 2.68 18.34
C VAL A 16 0.71 3.55 17.31
N PHE A 17 0.89 3.03 16.11
CA PHE A 17 1.33 3.81 14.96
C PHE A 17 0.09 4.26 14.18
N THR A 18 0.02 5.55 13.87
CA THR A 18 -1.04 6.14 13.05
C THR A 18 -0.42 6.78 11.84
N GLY A 19 -0.58 6.16 10.69
CA GLY A 19 -0.13 6.68 9.42
C GLY A 19 -1.16 6.39 8.32
N LEU A 20 -1.06 7.12 7.22
CA LEU A 20 -1.82 6.86 6.00
C LEU A 20 -1.09 5.80 5.19
N ALA A 21 -1.70 4.64 5.02
CA ALA A 21 -1.18 3.58 4.16
C ALA A 21 -1.78 3.67 2.75
N ILE A 22 -0.94 3.64 1.73
CA ILE A 22 -1.34 3.60 0.33
C ILE A 22 -0.71 2.35 -0.29
N PRO A 23 -1.51 1.37 -0.74
CA PRO A 23 -0.99 0.07 -1.15
C PRO A 23 -0.17 0.10 -2.45
N TYR A 24 -0.25 1.17 -3.23
CA TYR A 24 0.46 1.31 -4.50
C TYR A 24 0.72 2.78 -4.84
N ASN A 25 1.83 3.04 -5.54
CA ASN A 25 2.17 4.35 -6.07
C ASN A 25 1.80 4.46 -7.56
N PRO A 26 0.80 5.26 -7.95
CA PRO A 26 0.44 5.47 -9.36
C PRO A 26 1.58 6.01 -10.23
N ASN A 27 2.52 6.74 -9.64
CA ASN A 27 3.62 7.39 -10.36
C ASN A 27 4.90 6.52 -10.42
N HIS A 28 4.82 5.24 -10.02
CA HIS A 28 5.98 4.34 -9.97
C HIS A 28 6.69 4.27 -11.35
N PRO A 29 8.04 4.29 -11.41
CA PRO A 29 9.02 4.24 -10.31
C PRO A 29 9.32 5.59 -9.64
N GLY A 30 8.69 6.68 -10.08
CA GLY A 30 8.86 7.99 -9.47
C GLY A 30 8.28 8.09 -8.05
N PRO A 31 8.70 9.08 -7.25
CA PRO A 31 8.21 9.25 -5.88
C PRO A 31 6.70 9.51 -5.87
N TYR A 32 6.04 9.08 -4.80
CA TYR A 32 4.63 9.40 -4.60
C TYR A 32 4.47 10.92 -4.45
N ASP A 33 3.79 11.54 -5.41
CA ASP A 33 3.54 12.97 -5.40
C ASP A 33 2.04 13.22 -5.48
N ARG A 34 1.46 13.57 -4.32
CA ARG A 34 0.08 14.02 -4.25
C ARG A 34 0.05 15.38 -3.55
N TRP A 35 -0.11 16.42 -4.35
CA TRP A 35 -0.08 17.82 -3.91
C TRP A 35 -1.05 18.12 -2.75
N THR A 36 -2.18 17.42 -2.65
CA THR A 36 -3.14 17.59 -1.54
C THR A 36 -2.63 17.05 -0.21
N LEU A 37 -1.71 16.07 -0.22
CA LEU A 37 -1.16 15.45 0.99
C LEU A 37 0.12 16.15 1.46
N LYS A 38 0.88 16.77 0.56
CA LYS A 38 2.12 17.52 0.86
C LYS A 38 1.96 18.67 1.88
N GLY A 39 0.75 19.21 2.04
CA GLY A 39 0.46 20.27 3.03
C GLY A 39 -0.17 19.76 4.33
N LEU A 40 -0.53 18.48 4.42
CA LEU A 40 -1.28 17.89 5.53
C LEU A 40 -0.52 16.81 6.29
N TYR A 41 0.43 16.14 5.63
CA TYR A 41 1.20 15.03 6.19
C TYR A 41 2.67 15.18 5.82
N ASP A 42 3.56 14.79 6.73
CA ASP A 42 4.98 14.69 6.42
C ASP A 42 5.24 13.42 5.61
N LEU A 43 5.34 13.61 4.29
CA LEU A 43 5.65 12.52 3.35
C LEU A 43 7.08 11.95 3.55
N GLY A 44 7.97 12.67 4.24
CA GLY A 44 9.33 12.21 4.55
C GLY A 44 9.50 11.63 5.96
N GLY A 45 8.54 11.88 6.85
CA GLY A 45 8.60 11.52 8.27
C GLY A 45 8.00 10.15 8.63
N GLY A 46 7.58 9.36 7.63
CA GLY A 46 6.93 8.06 7.84
C GLY A 46 5.47 8.15 8.29
N GLU A 47 4.80 9.31 8.15
CA GLU A 47 3.36 9.43 8.39
C GLU A 47 2.52 8.87 7.23
N VAL A 48 3.11 8.77 6.04
CA VAL A 48 2.51 8.15 4.87
C VAL A 48 3.41 7.03 4.40
N LEU A 49 2.89 5.81 4.33
CA LEU A 49 3.61 4.65 3.82
C LEU A 49 3.00 4.28 2.47
N VAL A 50 3.83 4.21 1.42
CA VAL A 50 3.36 3.97 0.05
C VAL A 50 4.04 2.77 -0.58
N GLY A 51 3.26 1.85 -1.14
CA GLY A 51 3.79 0.70 -1.89
C GLY A 51 4.76 -0.11 -1.04
N GLU A 52 6.03 -0.13 -1.45
CA GLU A 52 7.12 -0.83 -0.77
C GLU A 52 7.19 -0.52 0.73
N GLU A 53 7.14 0.76 1.12
CA GLU A 53 7.25 1.17 2.52
C GLU A 53 6.10 0.62 3.37
N PHE A 54 4.89 0.56 2.81
CA PHE A 54 3.73 0.02 3.49
C PHE A 54 3.80 -1.49 3.62
N TRP A 55 4.05 -2.19 2.51
CA TRP A 55 4.08 -3.65 2.49
C TRP A 55 5.25 -4.19 3.31
N ASN A 56 6.41 -3.55 3.24
CA ASN A 56 7.57 -3.94 4.03
C ASN A 56 7.40 -3.60 5.52
N TYR A 57 6.63 -2.56 5.87
CA TYR A 57 6.26 -2.28 7.27
C TYR A 57 5.33 -3.35 7.86
N VAL A 58 4.36 -3.84 7.08
CA VAL A 58 3.37 -4.83 7.55
C VAL A 58 3.91 -6.25 7.53
N GLY A 59 4.60 -6.63 6.47
CA GLY A 59 5.02 -8.01 6.21
C GLY A 59 6.48 -8.31 6.52
N GLY A 60 7.32 -7.30 6.70
CA GLY A 60 8.77 -7.45 6.81
C GLY A 60 9.50 -7.12 5.50
N ALA A 61 10.83 -7.15 5.54
CA ALA A 61 11.65 -6.77 4.39
C ALA A 61 11.38 -7.66 3.17
N ASN A 62 11.42 -7.06 1.98
CA ASN A 62 11.25 -7.69 0.66
C ASN A 62 9.85 -8.25 0.33
N ILE A 63 8.84 -8.01 1.17
CA ILE A 63 7.49 -8.50 0.92
C ILE A 63 6.85 -7.81 -0.28
N TYR A 64 7.19 -6.55 -0.53
CA TYR A 64 6.66 -5.85 -1.69
C TYR A 64 7.08 -6.51 -3.02
N GLU A 65 8.34 -6.91 -3.11
CA GLU A 65 8.92 -7.61 -4.25
C GLU A 65 8.28 -8.99 -4.42
N ASP A 66 8.16 -9.76 -3.34
CA ASP A 66 7.47 -11.06 -3.36
C ASP A 66 6.01 -10.92 -3.84
N LEU A 67 5.32 -9.86 -3.40
CA LEU A 67 3.97 -9.56 -3.88
C LEU A 67 3.96 -9.24 -5.36
N LEU A 68 4.87 -8.40 -5.84
CA LEU A 68 4.99 -8.06 -7.26
C LEU A 68 5.23 -9.30 -8.12
N ASP A 69 6.07 -10.23 -7.66
CA ASP A 69 6.33 -11.49 -8.35
C ASP A 69 5.06 -12.35 -8.45
N VAL A 70 4.31 -12.50 -7.36
CA VAL A 70 3.02 -13.21 -7.36
C VAL A 70 1.99 -12.54 -8.27
N PHE A 71 1.91 -11.21 -8.25
CA PHE A 71 1.02 -10.46 -9.15
C PHE A 71 1.40 -10.68 -10.61
N GLN A 72 2.69 -10.72 -10.93
CA GLN A 72 3.18 -10.95 -12.28
C GLN A 72 2.87 -12.38 -12.74
N GLU A 73 3.14 -13.39 -11.91
CA GLU A 73 2.85 -14.79 -12.19
C GLU A 73 1.34 -15.00 -12.44
N THR A 74 0.52 -14.55 -11.50
CA THR A 74 -0.95 -14.64 -11.60
C THR A 74 -1.47 -13.87 -12.81
N GLY A 75 -0.88 -12.72 -13.12
CA GLY A 75 -1.22 -11.91 -14.28
C GLY A 75 -0.91 -12.60 -15.60
N GLN A 76 0.19 -13.36 -15.69
CA GLN A 76 0.53 -14.15 -16.88
C GLN A 76 -0.46 -15.29 -17.10
N GLU A 77 -0.89 -15.95 -16.02
CA GLU A 77 -1.89 -17.03 -16.09
C GLU A 77 -3.28 -16.52 -16.51
N LEU A 78 -3.70 -15.35 -16.02
CA LEU A 78 -5.00 -14.75 -16.32
C LEU A 78 -5.04 -14.01 -17.67
N LYS A 79 -3.88 -13.67 -18.24
CA LYS A 79 -3.78 -12.91 -19.49
C LYS A 79 -4.59 -13.52 -20.65
N PRO A 80 -4.54 -14.84 -20.92
CA PRO A 80 -5.32 -15.44 -22.00
C PRO A 80 -6.84 -15.31 -21.78
N GLU A 81 -7.31 -15.41 -20.53
CA GLU A 81 -8.73 -15.25 -20.20
C GLU A 81 -9.20 -13.80 -20.37
N LEU A 82 -8.36 -12.85 -19.95
CA LEU A 82 -8.60 -11.42 -20.13
C LEU A 82 -8.63 -11.07 -21.62
N ASP A 83 -7.64 -11.50 -22.40
CA ASP A 83 -7.57 -11.26 -23.84
C ASP A 83 -8.81 -11.82 -24.57
N LYS A 84 -9.27 -13.02 -24.18
CA LYS A 84 -10.51 -13.61 -24.69
C LYS A 84 -11.73 -12.75 -24.38
N LYS A 85 -11.88 -12.31 -23.12
CA LYS A 85 -12.99 -11.41 -22.73
C LYS A 85 -12.93 -10.08 -23.47
N PHE A 86 -11.76 -9.46 -23.58
CA PHE A 86 -11.62 -8.18 -24.29
C PHE A 86 -11.90 -8.30 -25.79
N ALA A 87 -11.62 -9.45 -26.41
CA ALA A 87 -11.99 -9.73 -27.79
C ALA A 87 -13.51 -9.85 -28.01
N GLU A 88 -14.28 -10.30 -27.01
CA GLU A 88 -15.75 -10.38 -27.07
C GLU A 88 -16.43 -9.01 -26.96
N PHE A 89 -15.75 -8.00 -26.42
CA PHE A 89 -16.25 -6.62 -26.32
C PHE A 89 -15.90 -5.72 -27.52
N LYS A 90 -15.31 -6.30 -28.58
CA LYS A 90 -14.92 -5.58 -29.80
C LYS A 90 -15.86 -5.89 -30.97
#